data_AF-A0A382N7P0-F1
#
_entry.id   AF-A0A382N7P0-F1
#
_cell.length_a   1.000
_cell.length_b   1.000
_cell.length_c   1.000
_cell.angle_alpha   90.00
_cell.angle_beta   90.00
_cell.angle_gamma   90.00
#
_symmetry.space_group_name_H-M   'P 1'
#
loop_
_entity.id
_entity.type
_entity.pdbx_description
1 polymer ?
#
loop_
_entity_poly.entity_id
_entity_poly.type
_entity_poly.pdbx_seq_one_letter_code
_entity_poly.pdbx_strand_id
1 'polypeptide(L)'
;MNFISKTIPLYLVRYFTLFISLFILNGCVSLISHGKDNMVLIPEGVFTMGYKINNKNEWGDTDEEPVHKVFLKSYYIDRLEVSASQFSNFLNLNLKKASLYFQTGSGVTIKKVGRLYSPRAGLNNYPANRVSWYGADAYCRWVNKRLPTEAEWEKSARGIDGRIFPWGDEFPTNDRVTFRRKFNKIGFKVLEMVDSMPNGRSPYGVHHMAG
;
A
#
# COMPACT_ATOMS: atom_id res chain seq x y z
N MET A 1 -17.03 35.19 71.33
CA MET A 1 -17.51 34.84 69.98
C MET A 1 -16.69 33.65 69.50
N ASN A 2 -17.36 32.52 69.28
CA ASN A 2 -16.76 31.19 69.18
C ASN A 2 -16.03 30.94 67.85
N PHE A 3 -14.80 30.42 67.93
CA PHE A 3 -14.07 29.82 66.81
C PHE A 3 -14.61 28.42 66.55
N ILE A 4 -15.21 28.18 65.37
CA ILE A 4 -15.57 26.85 64.90
C ILE A 4 -14.53 26.43 63.86
N SER A 5 -13.58 25.59 64.29
CA SER A 5 -12.69 24.83 63.42
C SER A 5 -13.50 23.78 62.65
N LYS A 6 -13.58 23.91 61.33
CA LYS A 6 -14.13 22.86 60.45
C LYS A 6 -12.99 21.94 60.03
N THR A 7 -12.81 20.85 60.77
CA THR A 7 -12.00 19.70 60.38
C THR A 7 -12.65 19.00 59.18
N ILE A 8 -11.94 18.93 58.06
CA ILE A 8 -12.35 18.15 56.87
C ILE A 8 -12.15 16.66 57.21
N PRO A 9 -13.16 15.79 57.07
CA PRO A 9 -13.01 14.37 57.38
C PRO A 9 -12.04 13.68 56.41
N LEU A 10 -11.03 12.97 56.94
CA LEU A 10 -9.99 12.26 56.17
C LEU A 10 -10.53 11.21 55.17
N TYR A 11 -11.81 10.82 55.26
CA TYR A 11 -12.42 9.88 54.33
C TYR A 11 -12.76 10.48 52.96
N LEU A 12 -12.95 11.80 52.85
CA LEU A 12 -13.23 12.48 51.56
C LEU A 12 -11.98 12.55 50.65
N VAL A 13 -10.78 12.51 51.23
CA VAL A 13 -9.51 12.54 50.47
C VAL A 13 -9.18 11.17 49.84
N ARG A 14 -9.76 10.07 50.37
CA ARG A 14 -9.51 8.70 49.86
C ARG A 14 -10.36 8.31 48.65
N TYR A 15 -11.51 8.95 48.43
CA TYR A 15 -12.32 8.70 47.22
C TYR A 15 -11.88 9.52 46.02
N PHE A 16 -11.18 10.64 46.24
CA PHE A 16 -10.68 11.49 45.16
C PHE A 16 -9.45 10.88 44.45
N THR A 17 -8.66 10.05 45.15
CA THR A 17 -7.52 9.33 44.56
C THR A 17 -7.91 8.02 43.86
N LEU A 18 -9.06 7.42 44.18
CA LEU A 18 -9.54 6.19 43.51
C LEU A 18 -10.33 6.47 42.21
N PHE A 19 -10.85 7.68 42.02
CA PHE A 19 -11.55 8.06 40.79
C PHE A 19 -10.62 8.51 39.65
N ILE A 20 -9.39 8.93 39.98
CA ILE A 20 -8.38 9.29 38.98
C ILE A 20 -7.64 8.04 38.45
N SER A 21 -7.58 6.95 39.22
CA SER A 21 -6.97 5.69 38.77
C SER A 21 -7.86 4.82 37.87
N LEU A 22 -9.16 5.10 37.77
CA LEU A 22 -10.08 4.33 36.92
C LEU A 22 -10.27 4.92 35.51
N PHE A 23 -9.76 6.13 35.25
CA PHE A 23 -9.78 6.75 33.92
C PHE A 23 -8.52 6.51 33.08
N ILE A 24 -7.47 5.90 33.66
CA ILE A 24 -6.20 5.63 32.96
C ILE A 24 -6.19 4.26 32.26
N LEU A 25 -7.19 3.40 32.47
CA LEU A 25 -7.25 2.05 31.89
C LEU A 25 -8.08 1.91 30.61
N ASN A 26 -8.71 2.98 30.12
CA ASN A 26 -9.47 2.96 28.85
C ASN A 26 -8.84 3.81 27.73
N GLY A 27 -7.59 4.27 27.92
CA GLY A 27 -6.93 5.23 27.04
C GLY A 27 -5.71 4.68 26.33
N CYS A 28 -5.73 3.45 25.81
CA CYS A 28 -4.75 3.04 24.81
C CYS A 28 -5.37 2.01 23.86
N VAL A 29 -6.47 2.40 23.21
CA VAL A 29 -6.63 1.97 21.82
C VAL A 29 -5.64 2.86 21.07
N SER A 30 -4.47 2.29 20.76
CA SER A 30 -3.63 2.85 19.72
C SER A 30 -4.49 2.93 18.46
N LEU A 31 -5.02 4.11 18.18
CA LEU A 31 -5.42 4.50 16.84
C LEU A 31 -4.14 4.45 16.02
N ILE A 32 -3.80 3.26 15.53
CA ILE A 32 -2.92 3.13 14.40
C ILE A 32 -3.63 3.96 13.33
N SER A 33 -3.11 5.16 13.06
CA SER A 33 -3.45 5.92 11.86
C SER A 33 -3.06 5.04 10.68
N HIS A 34 -3.98 4.19 10.25
CA HIS A 34 -3.86 3.38 9.06
C HIS A 34 -4.85 3.97 8.06
N GLY A 35 -4.33 4.66 7.05
CA GLY A 35 -4.99 4.55 5.75
C GLY A 35 -5.30 5.81 4.94
N LYS A 36 -4.85 7.03 5.29
CA LYS A 36 -4.96 8.17 4.35
C LYS A 36 -3.66 8.89 3.97
N ASP A 37 -2.59 8.80 4.77
CA ASP A 37 -1.38 9.62 4.51
C ASP A 37 -0.55 9.21 3.29
N ASN A 38 -0.87 8.11 2.61
CA ASN A 38 -0.08 7.61 1.47
C ASN A 38 -0.91 7.24 0.23
N MET A 39 -2.11 7.81 0.07
CA MET A 39 -2.88 7.70 -1.17
C MET A 39 -2.83 9.01 -1.96
N VAL A 40 -2.93 8.92 -3.28
CA VAL A 40 -3.07 10.10 -4.15
C VAL A 40 -4.49 10.16 -4.71
N LEU A 41 -5.04 11.38 -4.81
CA LEU A 41 -6.31 11.64 -5.45
C LEU A 41 -6.12 11.66 -6.96
N ILE A 42 -6.84 10.80 -7.68
CA ILE A 42 -6.97 10.88 -9.13
C ILE A 42 -8.26 11.64 -9.45
N PRO A 43 -8.19 12.78 -10.16
CA PRO A 43 -9.37 13.58 -10.46
C PRO A 43 -10.33 12.83 -11.39
N GLU A 44 -11.63 13.11 -11.25
CA GLU A 44 -12.61 12.59 -12.20
C GLU A 44 -12.35 13.13 -13.61
N GLY A 45 -12.84 12.40 -14.61
CA GLY A 45 -12.76 12.85 -15.99
C GLY A 45 -12.51 11.72 -16.98
N VAL A 46 -12.64 12.07 -18.24
CA VAL A 46 -12.40 11.18 -19.38
C VAL A 46 -10.91 11.02 -19.62
N PHE A 47 -10.47 9.79 -19.90
CA PHE A 47 -9.13 9.52 -20.45
C PHE A 47 -9.22 8.55 -21.64
N THR A 48 -8.12 8.44 -22.37
CA THR A 48 -7.95 7.48 -23.46
C THR A 48 -7.34 6.19 -22.88
N MET A 49 -8.08 5.10 -22.91
CA MET A 49 -7.62 3.77 -22.46
C MET A 49 -7.14 2.94 -23.66
N GLY A 50 -6.10 2.15 -23.44
CA GLY A 50 -5.50 1.29 -24.46
C GLY A 50 -4.42 2.00 -25.29
N TYR A 51 -3.80 1.27 -26.20
CA TYR A 51 -2.73 1.76 -27.06
C TYR A 51 -2.95 1.31 -28.50
N LYS A 52 -2.80 2.22 -29.45
CA LYS A 52 -2.99 1.91 -30.87
C LYS A 52 -1.70 1.35 -31.44
N ILE A 53 -1.75 0.16 -32.03
CA ILE A 53 -0.58 -0.51 -32.59
C ILE A 53 -0.57 -0.29 -34.10
N ASN A 54 0.31 0.59 -34.59
CA ASN A 54 0.38 0.82 -36.05
C ASN A 54 1.35 -0.14 -36.75
N ASN A 55 2.28 -0.77 -36.02
CA ASN A 55 3.20 -1.77 -36.54
C ASN A 55 3.78 -2.67 -35.43
N LYS A 56 4.44 -3.77 -35.82
CA LYS A 56 5.01 -4.78 -34.90
C LYS A 56 6.20 -4.31 -34.03
N ASN A 57 6.71 -3.10 -34.24
CA ASN A 57 7.83 -2.54 -33.48
C ASN A 57 7.37 -1.54 -32.39
N GLU A 58 6.05 -1.40 -32.18
CA GLU A 58 5.50 -0.52 -31.16
C GLU A 58 5.38 -1.21 -29.79
N TRP A 59 5.14 -0.41 -28.75
CA TRP A 59 5.22 -0.83 -27.34
C TRP A 59 4.02 -1.64 -26.83
N GLY A 60 2.89 -1.67 -27.54
CA GLY A 60 1.64 -2.30 -27.09
C GLY A 60 1.45 -3.73 -27.61
N ASP A 61 0.56 -4.48 -26.95
CA ASP A 61 0.10 -5.82 -27.34
C ASP A 61 -1.37 -5.83 -27.83
N THR A 62 -1.78 -6.91 -28.49
CA THR A 62 -3.06 -7.05 -29.21
C THR A 62 -4.31 -6.87 -28.34
N ASP A 63 -4.21 -7.03 -27.03
CA ASP A 63 -5.29 -6.82 -26.06
C ASP A 63 -5.41 -5.36 -25.58
N GLU A 64 -4.56 -4.45 -26.07
CA GLU A 64 -4.63 -3.02 -25.79
C GLU A 64 -5.52 -2.23 -26.77
N GLU A 65 -6.05 -2.89 -27.81
CA GLU A 65 -6.99 -2.34 -28.79
C GLU A 65 -8.44 -2.84 -28.57
N PRO A 66 -9.47 -2.06 -28.99
CA PRO A 66 -9.38 -0.73 -29.57
C PRO A 66 -9.19 0.35 -28.51
N VAL A 67 -8.45 1.40 -28.87
CA VAL A 67 -8.37 2.62 -28.08
C VAL A 67 -9.75 3.25 -27.94
N HIS A 68 -10.17 3.54 -26.70
CA HIS A 68 -11.49 4.06 -26.41
C HIS A 68 -11.48 5.07 -25.25
N LYS A 69 -12.56 5.85 -25.13
CA LYS A 69 -12.71 6.85 -24.06
C LYS A 69 -13.41 6.22 -22.86
N VAL A 70 -12.83 6.40 -21.68
CA VAL A 70 -13.42 5.94 -20.41
C VAL A 70 -13.58 7.13 -19.47
N PHE A 71 -14.77 7.32 -18.92
CA PHE A 71 -15.02 8.28 -17.85
C PHE A 71 -14.87 7.58 -16.49
N LEU A 72 -14.05 8.13 -15.62
CA LEU A 72 -13.91 7.68 -14.23
C LEU A 72 -14.29 8.81 -13.27
N LYS A 73 -15.05 8.47 -12.23
CA LYS A 73 -15.21 9.33 -11.05
C LYS A 73 -13.88 9.48 -10.31
N SER A 74 -13.77 10.46 -9.42
CA SER A 74 -12.55 10.65 -8.63
C SER A 74 -12.39 9.49 -7.66
N TYR A 75 -11.16 9.01 -7.51
CA TYR A 75 -10.83 7.94 -6.58
C TYR A 75 -9.45 8.19 -5.97
N TYR A 76 -9.16 7.47 -4.91
CA TYR A 76 -7.82 7.43 -4.33
C TYR A 76 -7.15 6.12 -4.73
N ILE A 77 -5.86 6.18 -5.05
CA ILE A 77 -5.00 5.00 -5.23
C ILE A 77 -3.79 5.11 -4.32
N ASP A 78 -3.27 3.98 -3.84
CA ASP A 78 -2.05 3.98 -3.02
C ASP A 78 -0.89 4.55 -3.83
N ARG A 79 -0.13 5.47 -3.22
CA ARG A 79 1.05 6.09 -3.84
C ARG A 79 2.18 5.08 -4.07
N LEU A 80 2.24 4.07 -3.20
CA LEU A 80 3.28 3.05 -3.13
C LEU A 80 2.60 1.67 -3.08
N GLU A 81 3.30 0.64 -3.57
CA GLU A 81 2.85 -0.74 -3.41
C GLU A 81 2.74 -1.14 -1.92
N VAL A 82 1.95 -2.17 -1.63
CA VAL A 82 1.85 -2.74 -0.29
C VAL A 82 3.18 -3.42 0.07
N SER A 83 3.83 -2.95 1.13
CA SER A 83 5.13 -3.46 1.55
C SER A 83 5.03 -4.82 2.24
N ALA A 84 6.15 -5.54 2.28
CA ALA A 84 6.29 -6.82 2.96
C ALA A 84 5.93 -6.70 4.45
N SER A 85 6.30 -5.58 5.08
CA SER A 85 5.93 -5.29 6.47
C SER A 85 4.43 -5.17 6.64
N GLN A 86 3.76 -4.37 5.80
CA GLN A 86 2.32 -4.16 5.86
C GLN A 86 1.55 -5.47 5.66
N PHE A 87 1.88 -6.24 4.62
CA PHE A 87 1.17 -7.47 4.31
C PHE A 87 1.45 -8.58 5.35
N SER A 88 2.65 -8.63 5.95
CA SER A 88 2.95 -9.58 7.02
C SER A 88 2.10 -9.34 8.28
N ASN A 89 1.82 -8.08 8.63
CA ASN A 89 0.90 -7.74 9.73
C ASN A 89 -0.51 -8.26 9.45
N PHE A 90 -1.00 -8.06 8.22
CA PHE A 90 -2.28 -8.60 7.78
C PHE A 90 -2.33 -10.13 7.87
N LEU A 91 -1.29 -10.84 7.40
CA LEU A 91 -1.23 -12.30 7.47
C LEU A 91 -1.26 -12.80 8.92
N ASN A 92 -0.56 -12.13 9.84
CA ASN A 92 -0.51 -12.51 11.25
C ASN A 92 -1.84 -12.34 11.98
N LEU A 93 -2.70 -11.45 11.51
CA LEU A 93 -4.07 -11.30 12.01
C LEU A 93 -5.05 -12.28 11.35
N ASN A 94 -4.64 -12.94 10.26
CA ASN A 94 -5.49 -13.81 9.43
C ASN A 94 -4.90 -15.21 9.21
N LEU A 95 -4.16 -15.74 10.19
CA LEU A 95 -3.37 -16.97 10.07
C LEU A 95 -4.12 -18.18 9.48
N LYS A 96 -5.41 -18.35 9.81
CA LYS A 96 -6.24 -19.47 9.33
C LYS A 96 -6.42 -19.47 7.81
N LYS A 97 -6.39 -18.29 7.17
CA LYS A 97 -6.56 -18.11 5.72
C LYS A 97 -5.26 -17.73 5.02
N ALA A 98 -4.15 -17.64 5.74
CA ALA A 98 -2.89 -17.13 5.20
C ALA A 98 -2.35 -17.94 4.00
N SER A 99 -2.59 -19.25 3.94
CA SER A 99 -2.22 -20.08 2.78
C SER A 99 -3.03 -19.79 1.51
N LEU A 100 -4.25 -19.24 1.63
CA LEU A 100 -5.04 -18.75 0.50
C LEU A 100 -4.52 -17.41 0.00
N TYR A 101 -3.99 -16.58 0.91
CA TYR A 101 -3.58 -15.21 0.63
C TYR A 101 -2.15 -15.08 0.12
N PHE A 102 -1.26 -16.01 0.51
CA PHE A 102 0.17 -15.86 0.31
C PHE A 102 0.89 -17.20 0.11
N GLN A 103 1.75 -17.26 -0.91
CA GLN A 103 2.61 -18.42 -1.16
C GLN A 103 4.02 -18.18 -0.63
N THR A 104 4.52 -19.06 0.24
CA THR A 104 5.92 -19.05 0.70
C THR A 104 6.87 -19.69 -0.32
N GLY A 105 8.14 -19.28 -0.35
CA GLY A 105 9.15 -19.89 -1.22
C GLY A 105 10.55 -19.31 -1.02
N SER A 106 11.48 -19.57 -1.94
CA SER A 106 12.86 -19.04 -1.87
C SER A 106 12.96 -17.57 -2.29
N GLY A 107 12.08 -17.08 -3.18
CA GLY A 107 12.09 -15.72 -3.73
C GLY A 107 11.04 -14.77 -3.16
N VAL A 108 10.54 -14.99 -1.94
CA VAL A 108 9.51 -14.14 -1.32
C VAL A 108 10.09 -13.09 -0.38
N THR A 109 9.48 -11.91 -0.31
CA THR A 109 9.87 -10.85 0.64
C THR A 109 9.42 -11.15 2.07
N ILE A 110 8.38 -11.98 2.25
CA ILE A 110 7.83 -12.39 3.55
C ILE A 110 8.15 -13.87 3.79
N LYS A 111 8.77 -14.19 4.92
CA LYS A 111 9.04 -15.57 5.37
C LYS A 111 8.10 -15.97 6.50
N LYS A 112 7.89 -17.28 6.64
CA LYS A 112 7.22 -17.86 7.81
C LYS A 112 8.27 -18.20 8.88
N VAL A 113 8.08 -17.74 10.11
CA VAL A 113 8.92 -18.01 11.28
C VAL A 113 8.03 -18.65 12.35
N GLY A 114 8.16 -19.97 12.51
CA GLY A 114 7.21 -20.76 13.30
C GLY A 114 5.79 -20.63 12.75
N ARG A 115 4.89 -20.04 13.52
CA ARG A 115 3.48 -19.82 13.12
C ARG A 115 3.21 -18.45 12.50
N LEU A 116 4.15 -17.52 12.60
CA LEU A 116 3.98 -16.14 12.17
C LEU A 116 4.68 -15.86 10.85
N TYR A 117 4.26 -14.78 10.20
CA TYR A 117 4.85 -14.21 9.00
C TYR A 117 5.65 -12.97 9.37
N SER A 118 6.81 -12.80 8.76
CA SER A 118 7.68 -11.65 8.99
C SER A 118 8.44 -11.33 7.70
N PRO A 119 8.73 -10.04 7.42
CA PRO A 119 9.64 -9.69 6.33
C PRO A 119 10.97 -10.41 6.49
N ARG A 120 11.62 -10.75 5.38
CA ARG A 120 13.02 -11.15 5.42
C ARG A 120 13.87 -9.96 5.83
N ALA A 121 15.03 -10.23 6.44
CA ALA A 121 15.94 -9.19 6.92
C ALA A 121 16.29 -8.23 5.76
N GLY A 122 16.07 -6.92 5.99
CA GLY A 122 16.33 -5.87 5.00
C GLY A 122 15.23 -5.68 3.95
N LEU A 123 14.16 -6.48 3.94
CA LEU A 123 13.10 -6.43 2.92
C LEU A 123 11.79 -5.82 3.43
N ASN A 124 11.81 -5.14 4.58
CA ASN A 124 10.61 -4.58 5.21
C ASN A 124 9.85 -3.60 4.29
N ASN A 125 10.59 -2.75 3.57
CA ASN A 125 10.05 -1.72 2.67
C ASN A 125 10.04 -2.13 1.18
N TYR A 126 10.16 -3.42 0.89
CA TYR A 126 10.01 -3.96 -0.47
C TYR A 126 8.57 -4.41 -0.68
N PRO A 127 8.07 -4.51 -1.92
CA PRO A 127 6.70 -4.95 -2.18
C PRO A 127 6.47 -6.38 -1.66
N ALA A 128 5.27 -6.63 -1.16
CA ALA A 128 4.82 -7.97 -0.85
C ALA A 128 4.61 -8.75 -2.17
N ASN A 129 5.43 -9.75 -2.44
CA ASN A 129 5.33 -10.55 -3.66
C ASN A 129 4.79 -11.97 -3.36
N ARG A 130 4.29 -12.66 -4.40
CA ARG A 130 3.55 -13.94 -4.25
C ARG A 130 2.29 -13.86 -3.39
N VAL A 131 1.65 -12.70 -3.44
CA VAL A 131 0.29 -12.48 -2.94
C VAL A 131 -0.69 -12.99 -4.00
N SER A 132 -1.70 -13.76 -3.59
CA SER A 132 -2.78 -14.16 -4.51
C SER A 132 -3.76 -13.01 -4.71
N TRP A 133 -4.55 -13.03 -5.79
CA TRP A 133 -5.62 -12.03 -5.97
C TRP A 133 -6.57 -11.97 -4.77
N TYR A 134 -6.95 -13.13 -4.21
CA TYR A 134 -7.77 -13.22 -3.00
C TYR A 134 -7.08 -12.60 -1.78
N GLY A 135 -5.76 -12.73 -1.67
CA GLY A 135 -4.97 -12.09 -0.62
C GLY A 135 -4.91 -10.58 -0.76
N ALA A 136 -4.76 -10.08 -1.99
CA ALA A 136 -4.73 -8.65 -2.28
C ALA A 136 -6.09 -7.99 -1.99
N ASP A 137 -7.20 -8.57 -2.48
CA ASP A 137 -8.56 -8.10 -2.19
C ASP A 137 -8.87 -8.15 -0.68
N ALA A 138 -8.52 -9.24 0.00
CA ALA A 138 -8.71 -9.36 1.45
C ALA A 138 -7.88 -8.33 2.24
N TYR A 139 -6.65 -8.05 1.83
CA TYR A 139 -5.82 -7.01 2.43
C TYR A 139 -6.46 -5.63 2.24
N CYS A 140 -6.87 -5.29 1.01
CA CYS A 140 -7.52 -4.02 0.72
C CYS A 140 -8.75 -3.82 1.61
N ARG A 141 -9.63 -4.82 1.73
CA ARG A 141 -10.81 -4.74 2.61
C ARG A 141 -10.43 -4.60 4.09
N TRP A 142 -9.39 -5.30 4.53
CA TRP A 142 -8.90 -5.20 5.91
C TRP A 142 -8.42 -3.79 6.27
N VAL A 143 -7.83 -3.06 5.31
CA VAL A 143 -7.45 -1.64 5.48
C VAL A 143 -8.53 -0.64 5.00
N ASN A 144 -9.78 -1.08 4.83
CA ASN A 144 -10.91 -0.26 4.38
C ASN A 144 -10.68 0.42 3.01
N LYS A 145 -10.09 -0.32 2.07
CA LYS A 145 -9.85 0.03 0.67
C LYS A 145 -10.44 -1.04 -0.26
N ARG A 146 -10.15 -0.93 -1.56
CA ARG A 146 -10.43 -1.94 -2.59
C ARG A 146 -9.28 -2.01 -3.59
N LEU A 147 -9.25 -3.06 -4.41
CA LEU A 147 -8.41 -3.08 -5.60
C LEU A 147 -8.89 -2.01 -6.61
N PRO A 148 -7.98 -1.40 -7.38
CA PRO A 148 -8.36 -0.55 -8.50
C PRO A 148 -8.99 -1.41 -9.60
N THR A 149 -9.85 -0.81 -10.41
CA THR A 149 -10.17 -1.39 -11.72
C THR A 149 -8.97 -1.24 -12.67
N GLU A 150 -8.95 -1.99 -13.76
CA GLU A 150 -7.91 -1.85 -14.79
C GLU A 150 -7.86 -0.42 -15.35
N ALA A 151 -9.01 0.16 -15.67
CA ALA A 151 -9.10 1.54 -16.16
C ALA A 151 -8.58 2.56 -15.12
N GLU A 152 -8.85 2.35 -13.83
CA GLU A 152 -8.30 3.18 -12.76
C GLU A 152 -6.78 3.00 -12.65
N TRP A 153 -6.27 1.80 -12.84
CA TRP A 153 -4.84 1.54 -12.81
C TRP A 153 -4.13 2.23 -14.00
N GLU A 154 -4.63 2.06 -15.23
CA GLU A 154 -4.06 2.72 -16.41
C GLU A 154 -4.11 4.25 -16.30
N LYS A 155 -5.26 4.82 -15.93
CA LYS A 155 -5.35 6.28 -15.72
C LYS A 155 -4.35 6.75 -14.68
N SER A 156 -4.20 6.04 -13.57
CA SER A 156 -3.24 6.39 -12.50
C SER A 156 -1.78 6.32 -12.97
N ALA A 157 -1.47 5.42 -13.90
CA ALA A 157 -0.14 5.25 -14.49
C ALA A 157 0.16 6.30 -15.56
N ARG A 158 -0.77 6.48 -16.52
CA ARG A 158 -0.56 7.20 -17.77
C ARG A 158 -1.00 8.66 -17.69
N GLY A 159 -2.01 9.00 -16.89
CA GLY A 159 -2.65 10.30 -16.98
C GLY A 159 -3.62 10.40 -18.16
N ILE A 160 -3.71 11.58 -18.76
CA ILE A 160 -4.71 11.90 -19.82
C ILE A 160 -4.08 12.41 -21.11
N ASP A 161 -2.75 12.54 -21.16
CA ASP A 161 -2.00 13.16 -22.26
C ASP A 161 -1.45 12.17 -23.29
N GLY A 162 -1.69 10.86 -23.10
CA GLY A 162 -1.35 9.83 -24.09
C GLY A 162 0.11 9.40 -24.09
N ARG A 163 0.86 9.69 -23.02
CA ARG A 163 2.25 9.24 -22.84
C ARG A 163 2.41 7.71 -22.90
N ILE A 164 3.57 7.26 -23.34
CA ILE A 164 3.91 5.83 -23.46
C ILE A 164 4.18 5.21 -22.08
N PHE A 165 5.00 5.86 -21.25
CA PHE A 165 5.35 5.40 -19.91
C PHE A 165 4.84 6.36 -18.83
N PRO A 166 4.77 5.95 -17.55
CA PRO A 166 4.33 6.84 -16.48
C PRO A 166 5.10 8.17 -16.42
N TRP A 167 6.40 8.15 -16.71
CA TRP A 167 7.26 9.33 -16.70
C TRP A 167 7.27 10.13 -18.01
N GLY A 168 6.59 9.69 -19.07
CA GLY A 168 6.62 10.32 -20.39
C GLY A 168 7.04 9.34 -21.50
N ASP A 169 7.58 9.88 -22.61
CA ASP A 169 7.88 9.09 -23.81
C ASP A 169 9.36 8.70 -23.96
N GLU A 170 10.20 9.15 -23.01
CA GLU A 170 11.60 8.80 -23.00
C GLU A 170 11.82 7.32 -22.67
N PHE A 171 12.79 6.72 -23.38
CA PHE A 171 13.11 5.30 -23.25
C PHE A 171 13.39 4.89 -21.79
N PRO A 172 12.96 3.69 -21.36
CA PRO A 172 13.15 3.25 -19.98
C PRO A 172 14.62 3.19 -19.54
N THR A 173 14.90 3.72 -18.34
CA THR A 173 16.23 3.71 -17.70
C THR A 173 16.14 3.09 -16.30
N ASN A 174 17.28 2.56 -15.81
CA ASN A 174 17.35 1.86 -14.51
C ASN A 174 17.16 2.77 -13.29
N ASP A 175 17.06 4.10 -13.45
CA ASP A 175 16.68 5.03 -12.37
C ASP A 175 15.16 5.33 -12.35
N ARG A 176 14.42 4.86 -13.36
CA ARG A 176 12.96 5.03 -13.50
C ARG A 176 12.19 3.74 -13.27
N VAL A 177 12.74 2.62 -13.72
CA VAL A 177 12.01 1.34 -13.73
C VAL A 177 12.95 0.16 -13.51
N THR A 178 12.43 -0.88 -12.87
CA THR A 178 13.09 -2.18 -12.81
C THR A 178 12.66 -3.02 -14.01
N PHE A 179 13.56 -3.23 -14.98
CA PHE A 179 13.32 -4.14 -16.09
C PHE A 179 14.62 -4.82 -16.53
N ARG A 180 14.52 -6.00 -17.16
CA ARG A 180 15.65 -6.78 -17.70
C ARG A 180 16.81 -7.04 -16.70
N ARG A 181 16.51 -7.10 -15.39
CA ARG A 181 17.52 -7.38 -14.36
C ARG A 181 17.86 -8.87 -14.30
N LYS A 182 19.15 -9.17 -14.19
CA LYS A 182 19.64 -10.56 -14.07
C LYS A 182 19.36 -11.10 -12.67
N PHE A 183 18.72 -12.27 -12.60
CA PHE A 183 18.61 -13.03 -11.37
C PHE A 183 20.01 -13.43 -10.88
N ASN A 184 20.33 -13.12 -9.62
CA ASN A 184 21.45 -13.74 -8.93
C ASN A 184 20.94 -14.90 -8.04
N LYS A 185 21.83 -15.70 -7.46
CA LYS A 185 21.46 -16.83 -6.58
C LYS A 185 20.55 -16.45 -5.40
N ILE A 186 20.51 -15.17 -5.04
CA ILE A 186 19.70 -14.63 -3.94
C ILE A 186 18.32 -14.17 -4.45
N GLY A 187 18.13 -13.97 -5.77
CA GLY A 187 16.84 -13.68 -6.40
C GLY A 187 16.28 -12.27 -6.17
N PHE A 188 16.79 -11.52 -5.19
CA PHE A 188 16.18 -10.24 -4.75
C PHE A 188 16.72 -8.97 -5.40
N LYS A 189 17.73 -9.03 -6.29
CA LYS A 189 18.15 -7.85 -7.07
C LYS A 189 17.14 -7.44 -8.17
N VAL A 190 15.95 -8.05 -8.19
CA VAL A 190 14.88 -7.76 -9.17
C VAL A 190 13.72 -6.97 -8.57
N LEU A 191 13.73 -6.70 -7.27
CA LEU A 191 12.76 -5.82 -6.62
C LEU A 191 13.47 -4.56 -6.12
N GLU A 192 12.70 -3.50 -5.92
CA GLU A 192 13.17 -2.26 -5.31
C GLU A 192 12.31 -1.89 -4.10
N MET A 193 12.78 -0.94 -3.29
CA MET A 193 11.98 -0.40 -2.20
C MET A 193 10.77 0.35 -2.78
N VAL A 194 9.61 0.26 -2.13
CA VAL A 194 8.33 0.77 -2.66
C VAL A 194 8.32 2.29 -2.88
N ASP A 195 9.24 3.02 -2.25
CA ASP A 195 9.42 4.48 -2.32
C ASP A 195 10.63 4.94 -3.14
N SER A 196 11.27 4.01 -3.85
CA SER A 196 12.43 4.29 -4.71
C SER A 196 12.03 4.83 -6.10
N MET A 197 13.02 5.05 -6.97
CA MET A 197 12.84 5.45 -8.38
C MET A 197 11.89 6.65 -8.58
N PRO A 198 12.15 7.80 -7.92
CA PRO A 198 11.24 8.94 -7.99
C PRO A 198 11.06 9.51 -9.42
N ASN A 199 12.03 9.28 -10.31
CA ASN A 199 11.96 9.68 -11.71
C ASN A 199 11.02 8.81 -12.55
N GLY A 200 10.60 7.66 -12.03
CA GLY A 200 9.67 6.73 -12.68
C GLY A 200 8.20 6.92 -12.30
N ARG A 201 7.89 7.95 -11.50
CA ARG A 201 6.53 8.21 -11.03
C ARG A 201 5.59 8.57 -12.19
N SER A 202 4.33 8.20 -12.02
CA SER A 202 3.24 8.68 -12.87
C SER A 202 3.04 10.20 -12.76
N PRO A 203 2.29 10.86 -13.66
CA PRO A 203 2.00 12.28 -13.52
C PRO A 203 1.20 12.64 -12.26
N TYR A 204 0.60 11.66 -11.60
CA TYR A 204 -0.09 11.82 -10.32
C TYR A 204 0.80 11.49 -9.11
N GLY A 205 2.08 11.16 -9.34
CA GLY A 205 3.04 10.85 -8.28
C GLY A 205 2.99 9.41 -7.76
N VAL A 206 2.29 8.50 -8.45
CA VAL A 206 2.25 7.07 -8.08
C VAL A 206 3.56 6.40 -8.49
N HIS A 207 4.19 5.67 -7.57
CA HIS A 207 5.43 4.94 -7.80
C HIS A 207 5.17 3.57 -8.45
N HIS A 208 6.19 3.04 -9.14
CA HIS A 208 6.24 1.66 -9.62
C HIS A 208 4.99 1.22 -10.41
N MET A 209 4.37 2.14 -11.16
CA MET A 209 3.32 1.79 -12.14
C MET A 209 3.91 1.12 -13.39
N ALA A 210 5.23 1.04 -13.51
CA ALA A 210 5.92 0.19 -14.46
C ALA A 210 7.09 -0.49 -13.76
N GLY A 211 7.26 -1.79 -14.02
CA GLY A 211 8.31 -2.66 -13.46
C GLY A 211 8.03 -3.20 -12.07
#